data_AF-A0A941ZGC4-F1
#
_entry.id   AF-A0A941ZGC4-F1
#
_cell.length_a   1.000
_cell.length_b   1.000
_cell.length_c   1.000
_cell.angle_alpha   90.00
_cell.angle_beta   90.00
_cell.angle_gamma   90.00
#
_symmetry.space_group_name_H-M   'P 1'
#
loop_
_entity.id
_entity.type
_entity.pdbx_description
1 polymer ?
#
loop_
_entity_poly.entity_id
_entity_poly.type
_entity_poly.pdbx_seq_one_letter_code
_entity_poly.pdbx_strand_id
1 'polypeptide(L)' 'MRAMSAIDDLQLDAIRVPPHSIEAEQSVLGGLLLDNAAWDRIADLLTESDFYRYDHRQI' A
#
# COMPACT_ATOMS: atom_id res chain seq x y z
N MET A 1 -2.12 19.26 30.41
CA MET A 1 -2.74 17.92 30.31
C MET A 1 -3.46 17.64 28.98
N ARG A 2 -3.43 18.51 27.95
CA ARG A 2 -4.28 18.38 26.75
C ARG A 2 -3.58 17.83 25.49
N ALA A 3 -2.24 17.83 25.48
CA ALA A 3 -1.45 17.32 24.36
C ALA A 3 -1.32 15.79 24.36
N MET A 4 -1.44 15.15 25.53
CA MET A 4 -1.24 13.69 25.67
C MET A 4 -2.41 12.89 25.06
N SER A 5 -3.65 13.37 25.17
CA SER A 5 -4.81 12.68 24.58
C SER A 5 -4.84 12.73 23.06
N ALA A 6 -4.35 13.81 22.45
CA ALA A 6 -4.32 13.94 20.99
C ALA A 6 -3.32 12.97 20.35
N ILE A 7 -2.23 12.63 21.04
CA ILE A 7 -1.25 11.64 20.56
C ILE A 7 -1.82 10.22 20.70
N ASP A 8 -2.53 9.94 21.80
CA ASP A 8 -3.22 8.66 22.00
C ASP A 8 -4.32 8.43 20.93
N ASP A 9 -5.09 9.46 20.57
CA ASP A 9 -6.13 9.37 19.54
C ASP A 9 -5.53 9.09 18.14
N LEU A 10 -4.42 9.74 17.78
CA LEU A 10 -3.70 9.48 16.53
C LEU A 10 -3.10 8.06 16.48
N GLN A 11 -2.60 7.55 17.62
CA GLN A 11 -2.11 6.18 17.71
C GLN A 11 -3.25 5.16 17.62
N LEU A 12 -4.43 5.44 18.19
CA LEU A 12 -5.61 4.60 18.05
C LEU A 12 -6.13 4.56 16.61
N ASP A 13 -6.09 5.68 15.90
CA ASP A 13 -6.48 5.73 14.50
C ASP A 13 -5.50 4.98 13.59
N ALA A 14 -4.20 4.96 13.91
CA ALA A 14 -3.22 4.14 13.20
C ALA A 14 -3.51 2.62 13.29
N ILE A 15 -4.12 2.15 14.39
CA ILE A 15 -4.52 0.75 14.57
C ILE A 15 -5.75 0.40 13.71
N ARG A 16 -6.57 1.38 13.34
CA ARG A 16 -7.76 1.18 12.49
C ARG A 16 -7.43 1.08 11.00
N VAL A 17 -6.21 1.41 10.61
CA VAL A 17 -5.77 1.31 9.23
C VAL A 17 -5.46 -0.15 8.91
N PRO A 18 -6.04 -0.72 7.84
CA PRO A 18 -5.68 -2.06 7.40
C PRO A 18 -4.17 -2.19 7.18
N PRO A 19 -3.56 -3.34 7.53
CA PRO A 19 -2.14 -3.54 7.33
C PRO A 19 -1.81 -3.43 5.84
N HIS A 20 -0.86 -2.55 5.51
CA HIS A 20 -0.42 -2.29 4.14
C HIS A 20 1.06 -1.92 4.14
N SER A 21 1.71 -2.02 2.97
CA SER A 21 3.10 -1.60 2.79
C SER A 21 3.25 -0.81 1.49
N ILE A 22 3.41 0.50 1.62
CA ILE A 22 3.62 1.41 0.49
C ILE A 22 4.92 1.08 -0.25
N GLU A 23 5.95 0.67 0.48
CA GLU A 23 7.24 0.28 -0.09
C GLU A 23 7.14 -0.98 -0.95
N ALA A 24 6.35 -1.97 -0.50
CA ALA A 24 6.11 -3.19 -1.28
C ALA A 24 5.36 -2.87 -2.58
N GLU A 25 4.32 -2.03 -2.51
CA GLU A 25 3.58 -1.58 -3.70
C GLU A 25 4.49 -0.89 -4.72
N GLN A 26 5.33 0.05 -4.27
CA GLN A 26 6.31 0.74 -5.12
C GLN A 26 7.35 -0.22 -5.71
N SER A 27 7.77 -1.23 -4.95
CA SER A 27 8.72 -2.25 -5.43
C SER A 27 8.11 -3.11 -6.55
N VAL A 28 6.82 -3.46 -6.44
CA VAL A 28 6.10 -4.20 -7.48
C VAL A 28 5.99 -3.35 -8.75
N LEU A 29 5.49 -2.12 -8.64
CA LEU A 29 5.34 -1.21 -9.78
C LEU A 29 6.69 -0.93 -10.44
N GLY A 30 7.73 -0.63 -9.63
CA GLY A 30 9.08 -0.43 -10.13
C GLY A 30 9.64 -1.67 -10.82
N GLY A 31 9.37 -2.87 -10.29
CA GLY A 31 9.76 -4.14 -10.91
C GLY A 31 9.11 -4.36 -12.27
N LEU A 32 7.80 -4.08 -12.39
CA LEU A 32 7.07 -4.18 -13.66
C LEU A 32 7.55 -3.17 -14.69
N LEU A 33 7.90 -1.94 -14.26
CA LEU A 33 8.48 -0.93 -15.15
C LEU A 33 9.84 -1.37 -15.73
N LEU A 34 10.61 -2.15 -14.98
CA LEU A 34 11.89 -2.69 -15.42
C LEU A 34 11.74 -3.95 -16.29
N ASP A 35 10.77 -4.82 -15.97
CA ASP A 35 10.48 -6.06 -16.68
C ASP A 35 8.97 -6.21 -16.91
N ASN A 36 8.47 -5.66 -18.01
CA ASN A 36 7.05 -5.72 -18.36
C ASN A 36 6.56 -7.17 -18.58
N ALA A 37 7.43 -8.10 -18.97
CA ALA A 37 7.07 -9.51 -19.15
C ALA A 37 6.87 -10.24 -17.81
N ALA A 38 7.26 -9.64 -16.68
CA ALA A 38 6.93 -10.15 -15.36
C ALA A 38 5.43 -10.12 -15.07
N TRP A 39 4.67 -9.27 -15.76
CA TRP A 39 3.21 -9.18 -15.59
C TRP A 39 2.51 -10.53 -15.81
N ASP A 40 2.89 -11.25 -16.87
CA ASP A 40 2.30 -12.55 -17.22
C ASP A 40 2.46 -13.60 -16.12
N ARG A 41 3.44 -13.42 -15.22
CA ARG A 41 3.70 -14.34 -14.11
C ARG A 41 2.90 -14.00 -12.85
N ILE A 42 2.49 -12.75 -12.68
CA ILE A 42 1.89 -12.26 -11.43
C ILE A 42 0.41 -11.86 -11.56
N ALA A 43 -0.11 -11.74 -12.78
CA ALA A 43 -1.47 -11.27 -13.05
C ALA A 43 -2.58 -12.12 -12.38
N ASP A 44 -2.31 -13.40 -12.11
CA ASP A 44 -3.25 -14.29 -11.40
C ASP A 44 -3.21 -14.11 -9.86
N LEU A 45 -2.16 -13.49 -9.33
CA LEU A 45 -1.91 -13.32 -7.90
C LEU A 45 -2.18 -11.89 -7.41
N LEU A 46 -2.10 -10.92 -8.30
CA LEU A 46 -2.17 -9.51 -7.95
C LEU A 46 -3.12 -8.78 -8.90
N THR A 47 -4.06 -8.06 -8.32
CA THR A 47 -5.03 -7.22 -9.01
C THR A 47 -4.88 -5.77 -8.55
N GLU A 48 -5.44 -4.83 -9.30
CA GLU A 48 -5.51 -3.41 -8.91
C GLU A 48 -6.12 -3.21 -7.52
N SER A 49 -7.02 -4.10 -7.09
CA SER A 49 -7.71 -4.00 -5.81
C SER A 49 -6.82 -4.30 -4.59
N ASP A 50 -5.67 -4.96 -4.82
CA ASP A 50 -4.72 -5.35 -3.79
C ASP A 50 -3.78 -4.20 -3.37
N PHE A 51 -3.65 -3.16 -4.20
CA PHE A 51 -2.91 -1.95 -3.85
C PHE A 51 -3.72 -1.09 -2.87
N TYR A 52 -3.15 -0.67 -1.75
CA TYR A 52 -3.86 0.14 -0.78
C TYR A 52 -4.08 1.57 -1.29
N ARG A 53 -3.03 2.22 -1.82
CA ARG A 53 -3.07 3.59 -2.36
C ARG A 53 -3.90 3.65 -3.64
N TYR A 54 -4.89 4.53 -3.67
CA TYR A 54 -5.71 4.75 -4.86
C TYR A 54 -4.87 5.02 -6.12
N ASP A 55 -3.87 5.92 -6.02
CA ASP A 55 -3.04 6.28 -7.18
C ASP A 55 -2.26 5.08 -7.74
N HIS A 56 -1.92 4.10 -6.92
CA HIS A 56 -1.25 2.88 -7.39
C HIS A 56 -2.22 1.92 -8.08
N ARG A 57 -3.51 1.94 -7.74
CA ARG A 57 -4.56 1.16 -8.42
C ARG A 57 -4.85 1.66 -9.84
N GLN A 58 -4.36 2.84 -10.21
CA GLN A 58 -4.69 3.53 -11.47
C GLN A 58 -3.53 3.53 -12.47
N ILE A 59 -2.44 2.83 -12.16
CA ILE A 59 -1.27 2.64 -13.03
C ILE A 59 -1.53 1.41 -13.90
#